data_AF-A0A2N5A4T0-F1
#
_entry.id   AF-A0A2N5A4T0-F1
#
_cell.length_a   1.000
_cell.length_b   1.000
_cell.length_c   1.000
_cell.angle_alpha   90.00
_cell.angle_beta   90.00
_cell.angle_gamma   90.00
#
_symmetry.space_group_name_H-M   'P 1'
#
loop_
_entity.id
_entity.type
_entity.pdbx_description
1 polymer ?
#
loop_
_entity_poly.entity_id
_entity_poly.type
_entity_poly.pdbx_seq_one_letter_code
_entity_poly.pdbx_strand_id
1 'polypeptide(L)'
;SRILETSVDREDKIYRWGGEEFLLFLPHSPIARALILAEGIRQAVSEYQTLSVTVSIGVAEHHDGEAIDQLFSRVDKALYVAKNGGRNRVSRLPFENVELLHSRGGAA
;
A
#
# COMPACT_ATOMS: atom_id res chain seq x y z
N SER A 1 -0.61 -5.78 -17.14
CA SER A 1 0.03 -6.57 -16.08
C SER A 1 1.56 -6.54 -16.13
N ARG A 2 2.20 -6.44 -17.32
CA ARG A 2 3.66 -6.50 -17.49
C ARG A 2 4.48 -5.58 -16.56
N ILE A 3 4.10 -4.31 -16.38
CA ILE A 3 4.85 -3.38 -15.49
C ILE A 3 4.88 -3.89 -14.04
N LEU A 4 3.76 -4.41 -13.53
CA LEU A 4 3.70 -4.98 -12.18
C LEU A 4 4.55 -6.25 -12.09
N GLU A 5 4.41 -7.15 -13.06
CA GLU A 5 5.15 -8.42 -13.10
C GLU A 5 6.67 -8.23 -13.15
N THR A 6 7.17 -7.17 -13.80
CA THR A 6 8.61 -6.87 -13.86
C THR A 6 9.13 -6.12 -12.64
N SER A 7 8.25 -5.62 -11.78
CA SER A 7 8.64 -4.79 -10.64
C SER A 7 8.82 -5.60 -9.35
N VAL A 8 8.30 -6.82 -9.28
CA VAL A 8 8.19 -7.60 -8.04
C VAL A 8 9.18 -8.79 -8.00
N ASP A 9 9.60 -9.18 -6.80
CA ASP A 9 10.45 -10.36 -6.59
C ASP A 9 9.64 -11.66 -6.68
N ARG A 10 10.32 -12.82 -6.73
CA ARG A 10 9.69 -14.14 -6.90
C ARG A 10 8.63 -14.49 -5.84
N GLU A 11 8.83 -14.01 -4.62
CA GLU A 11 7.96 -14.29 -3.47
C GLU A 11 6.78 -13.33 -3.38
N ASP A 12 6.92 -12.14 -3.97
CA ASP A 12 5.86 -11.14 -4.04
C ASP A 12 4.71 -11.66 -4.92
N LYS A 13 3.47 -11.28 -4.56
CA LYS A 13 2.26 -11.70 -5.28
C LYS A 13 1.47 -10.48 -5.74
N ILE A 14 0.98 -10.56 -6.98
CA ILE A 14 0.10 -9.56 -7.56
C ILE A 14 -1.27 -10.22 -7.75
N TYR A 15 -2.31 -9.57 -7.24
CA TYR A 15 -3.69 -9.98 -7.44
C TYR A 15 -4.45 -8.87 -8.14
N ARG A 16 -5.29 -9.23 -9.11
CA ARG A 16 -6.31 -8.32 -9.62
C ARG A 16 -7.54 -8.47 -8.73
N TRP A 17 -7.77 -7.46 -7.89
CA TRP A 17 -8.83 -7.47 -6.89
C TRP A 17 -10.20 -7.13 -7.52
N GLY A 18 -10.20 -6.30 -8.55
CA GLY A 18 -11.42 -5.87 -9.25
C GLY A 18 -11.13 -5.34 -10.67
N GLY A 19 -12.09 -4.59 -11.22
CA GLY A 19 -12.00 -4.06 -12.60
C GLY A 19 -10.68 -3.34 -12.87
N GLU A 20 -10.34 -2.37 -12.03
CA GLU A 20 -9.13 -1.53 -12.18
C GLU A 20 -8.20 -1.60 -10.95
N GLU A 21 -8.51 -2.48 -9.99
CA GLU A 21 -7.82 -2.56 -8.70
C GLU A 21 -6.86 -3.74 -8.64
N PHE A 22 -5.65 -3.46 -8.19
CA PHE A 22 -4.57 -4.43 -8.01
C PHE A 22 -4.08 -4.40 -6.57
N LEU A 23 -3.79 -5.57 -6.01
CA LEU A 23 -3.19 -5.75 -4.70
C LEU A 23 -1.80 -6.35 -4.88
N LEU A 24 -0.80 -5.75 -4.22
CA LEU A 24 0.55 -6.29 -4.14
C LEU A 24 0.78 -6.79 -2.71
N PHE A 25 1.07 -8.07 -2.58
CA PHE A 25 1.43 -8.71 -1.32
C PHE A 25 2.93 -8.97 -1.31
N LEU A 26 3.62 -8.42 -0.31
CA LEU A 26 5.08 -8.43 -0.20
C LEU A 26 5.47 -9.13 1.11
N PRO A 27 5.68 -10.46 1.09
CA PRO A 27 6.12 -11.20 2.27
C PRO A 27 7.44 -10.64 2.81
N HIS A 28 7.61 -10.68 4.14
CA HIS A 28 8.89 -10.36 4.82
C HIS A 28 9.52 -9.03 4.38
N SER A 29 8.69 -8.05 4.02
CA SER A 29 9.12 -6.80 3.41
C SER A 29 8.87 -5.64 4.35
N PRO A 30 9.92 -4.91 4.78
CA PRO A 30 9.74 -3.74 5.61
C PRO A 30 9.04 -2.63 4.83
N ILE A 31 8.33 -1.74 5.52
CA ILE A 31 7.59 -0.63 4.88
C ILE A 31 8.44 0.19 3.90
N ALA A 32 9.74 0.37 4.18
CA ALA A 32 10.65 1.10 3.31
C ALA A 32 10.80 0.44 1.92
N ARG A 33 10.94 -0.90 1.86
CA ARG A 33 11.00 -1.64 0.59
C ARG A 33 9.70 -1.48 -0.18
N ALA A 34 8.56 -1.62 0.51
CA ALA A 34 7.24 -1.50 -0.09
C ALA A 34 7.00 -0.12 -0.72
N LEU A 35 7.45 0.96 -0.06
CA LEU A 35 7.35 2.32 -0.58
C LEU A 35 8.22 2.53 -1.83
N ILE A 36 9.46 2.02 -1.85
CA ILE A 36 10.36 2.12 -3.01
C ILE A 36 9.73 1.41 -4.21
N LEU A 37 9.23 0.19 -4.01
CA LEU A 37 8.58 -0.59 -5.04
C LEU A 37 7.32 0.12 -5.58
N ALA A 38 6.47 0.62 -4.68
CA ALA A 38 5.26 1.35 -5.06
C ALA A 38 5.60 2.60 -5.91
N GLU A 39 6.63 3.35 -5.53
CA GLU A 39 7.03 4.54 -6.27
C GLU A 39 7.60 4.20 -7.65
N GLY A 40 8.40 3.13 -7.74
CA GLY A 40 8.89 2.62 -9.03
C GLY A 40 7.75 2.21 -9.96
N ILE A 41 6.74 1.51 -9.45
CA ILE A 41 5.53 1.16 -10.22
C ILE A 41 4.77 2.41 -10.66
N ARG A 42 4.58 3.37 -9.75
CA ARG A 42 3.87 4.61 -10.05
C ARG A 42 4.54 5.37 -11.20
N GLN A 43 5.85 5.52 -11.13
CA GLN A 43 6.63 6.18 -12.16
C GLN A 43 6.57 5.42 -13.49
N ALA A 44 6.83 4.12 -13.49
CA ALA A 44 6.81 3.28 -14.68
C ALA A 44 5.44 3.29 -15.39
N VAL A 45 4.34 3.29 -14.64
CA VAL A 45 2.99 3.44 -15.21
C VAL A 45 2.80 4.82 -15.83
N SER A 46 3.21 5.89 -15.12
CA SER A 46 3.03 7.27 -15.62
C SER A 46 3.87 7.60 -16.86
N GLU A 47 5.00 6.93 -17.03
CA GLU A 47 5.92 7.09 -18.17
C GLU A 47 5.58 6.15 -19.34
N TYR A 48 4.59 5.27 -19.17
CA TYR A 48 4.24 4.29 -20.19
C TYR A 48 3.52 4.93 -21.37
N GLN A 49 4.29 5.28 -22.41
CA GLN A 49 3.88 6.13 -23.53
C GLN A 49 2.65 5.63 -24.31
N THR A 50 2.34 4.34 -24.28
CA THR A 50 1.21 3.78 -25.05
C THR A 50 -0.14 3.97 -24.38
N LEU A 51 -0.19 4.37 -23.10
CA LEU A 51 -1.41 4.65 -22.36
C LEU A 51 -1.21 5.87 -21.46
N SER A 52 -2.04 6.91 -21.63
CA SER A 52 -2.02 8.09 -20.75
C SER A 52 -2.75 7.84 -19.43
N VAL A 53 -2.27 6.86 -18.66
CA VAL A 53 -2.85 6.47 -17.37
C VAL A 53 -1.85 6.66 -16.24
N THR A 54 -2.35 6.84 -15.03
CA THR A 54 -1.54 6.90 -13.81
C THR A 54 -2.15 5.99 -12.74
N VAL A 55 -1.37 5.69 -11.70
CA VAL A 55 -1.84 4.88 -10.58
C VAL A 55 -1.67 5.64 -9.26
N SER A 56 -2.60 5.45 -8.34
CA SER A 56 -2.47 5.90 -6.95
C SER A 56 -2.36 4.66 -6.08
N ILE A 57 -1.43 4.64 -5.13
CA ILE A 57 -1.09 3.43 -4.37
C ILE A 57 -1.15 3.74 -2.87
N GLY A 58 -1.94 2.97 -2.13
CA GLY A 58 -1.92 2.92 -0.68
C GLY A 58 -0.99 1.79 -0.22
N VAL A 59 -0.13 2.07 0.75
CA VAL A 59 0.85 1.11 1.27
C VAL A 59 0.72 1.02 2.79
N ALA A 60 0.70 -0.20 3.30
CA ALA A 60 0.72 -0.51 4.72
C ALA A 60 1.60 -1.75 4.98
N GLU A 61 2.28 -1.75 6.12
CA GLU A 61 3.04 -2.89 6.64
C GLU A 61 2.19 -3.61 7.68
N HIS A 62 2.16 -4.94 7.66
CA HIS A 62 1.48 -5.76 8.66
C HIS A 62 2.29 -5.79 9.95
N HIS A 63 1.61 -5.68 11.09
CA HIS A 63 2.24 -5.72 12.40
C HIS A 63 1.77 -6.93 13.22
N ASP A 64 2.62 -7.39 14.14
CA ASP A 64 2.27 -8.49 15.04
C ASP A 64 1.00 -8.18 15.83
N GLY A 65 0.08 -9.14 15.90
CA GLY A 65 -1.22 -8.98 16.56
C GLY A 65 -2.28 -8.22 15.73
N GLU A 66 -1.91 -7.68 14.57
CA GLU A 66 -2.86 -6.99 13.71
C GLU A 66 -3.73 -7.97 12.92
N ALA A 67 -5.05 -7.77 12.95
CA ALA A 67 -5.97 -8.52 12.12
C ALA A 67 -5.85 -8.11 10.65
N ILE A 68 -6.01 -9.07 9.73
CA ILE A 68 -5.91 -8.81 8.29
C ILE A 68 -6.89 -7.72 7.82
N ASP A 69 -8.10 -7.67 8.35
CA ASP A 69 -9.08 -6.61 8.02
C ASP A 69 -8.61 -5.21 8.43
N GLN A 70 -7.83 -5.09 9.51
CA GLN A 70 -7.24 -3.82 9.94
C GLN A 70 -6.14 -3.38 8.98
N LEU A 71 -5.30 -4.32 8.53
CA LEU A 71 -4.29 -4.09 7.50
C LEU A 71 -4.94 -3.57 6.21
N PHE A 72 -5.97 -4.26 5.71
CA PHE A 72 -6.70 -3.83 4.51
C PHE A 72 -7.34 -2.44 4.70
N SER A 73 -7.95 -2.19 5.86
CA SER A 73 -8.51 -0.87 6.17
C SER A 73 -7.45 0.24 6.10
N ARG A 74 -6.21 -0.02 6.56
CA ARG A 74 -5.11 0.95 6.45
C ARG A 74 -4.64 1.13 5.01
N VAL A 75 -4.54 0.06 4.22
CA VAL A 75 -4.22 0.13 2.79
C VAL A 75 -5.25 1.01 2.07
N ASP A 76 -6.53 0.79 2.31
CA ASP A 76 -7.62 1.55 1.69
C ASP A 76 -7.63 3.02 2.10
N LYS A 77 -7.44 3.30 3.39
CA LYS A 77 -7.32 4.69 3.88
C LYS A 77 -6.11 5.40 3.26
N ALA A 78 -4.97 4.71 3.14
CA ALA A 78 -3.79 5.26 2.49
C ALA A 78 -4.04 5.51 0.99
N LEU A 79 -4.71 4.58 0.30
CA LEU A 79 -5.10 4.73 -1.11
C LEU A 79 -6.07 5.91 -1.30
N TYR A 80 -7.01 6.08 -0.37
CA TYR A 80 -7.93 7.22 -0.37
C TYR A 80 -7.17 8.55 -0.25
N VAL A 81 -6.19 8.65 0.66
CA VAL A 81 -5.31 9.82 0.77
C VAL A 81 -4.54 10.05 -0.55
N ALA A 82 -4.03 8.99 -1.17
CA ALA A 82 -3.35 9.10 -2.46
C ALA A 82 -4.27 9.69 -3.55
N LYS A 83 -5.50 9.17 -3.65
CA LYS A 83 -6.51 9.62 -4.62
C LYS A 83 -6.93 11.07 -4.38
N ASN A 84 -7.21 11.44 -3.13
CA ASN A 84 -7.67 12.78 -2.77
C ASN A 84 -6.57 13.83 -2.70
N GLY A 85 -5.32 13.41 -2.53
CA GLY A 85 -4.17 14.31 -2.56
C GLY A 85 -3.86 14.87 -3.95
N GLY A 86 -4.52 14.39 -5.01
CA GLY A 86 -4.24 14.77 -6.40
C GLY A 86 -3.90 13.60 -7.32
N ARG A 87 -4.11 12.36 -6.87
CA ARG A 87 -3.79 11.12 -7.60
C ARG A 87 -2.30 11.03 -7.96
N ASN A 88 -1.95 10.06 -8.81
CA ASN A 88 -0.60 9.77 -9.29
C ASN A 88 0.45 9.87 -8.17
N ARG A 89 0.23 9.15 -7.07
CA ARG A 89 1.10 9.19 -5.88
C ARG A 89 1.02 7.91 -5.07
N VAL A 90 2.05 7.71 -4.26
CA VAL A 90 2.08 6.72 -3.19
C VAL A 90 1.71 7.42 -1.87
N SER A 91 0.97 6.74 -1.01
CA SER A 91 0.69 7.21 0.35
C SER A 91 0.74 6.06 1.33
N ARG A 92 1.13 6.37 2.57
CA ARG A 92 1.04 5.48 3.72
C ARG A 92 0.48 6.26 4.90
N LEU A 93 -0.16 5.56 5.82
CA LEU A 93 -0.55 6.13 7.11
C LEU A 93 0.32 5.55 8.23
N PRO A 94 0.59 6.32 9.30
CA PRO A 94 1.21 5.78 10.50
C PRO A 94 0.40 4.61 11.04
N PHE A 95 1.08 3.59 11.57
CA PHE A 95 0.40 2.56 12.34
C PHE A 95 0.13 3.10 13.74
N GLU A 96 -1.15 3.23 14.09
CA GLU A 96 -1.58 3.58 15.44
C GLU A 96 -2.00 2.30 16.16
N ASN A 97 -1.22 1.89 17.16
CA ASN A 97 -1.51 0.68 17.91
C ASN A 97 -2.58 0.98 18.98
N VAL A 98 -3.81 0.50 18.77
CA VAL A 98 -4.97 0.83 19.63
C VAL A 98 -4.81 0.27 21.05
N GLU A 99 -3.98 -0.75 21.25
CA GLU A 99 -3.67 -1.31 22.59
C GLU A 99 -2.93 -0.32 23.52
N LEU A 100 -2.18 0.64 22.95
CA LEU A 100 -1.49 1.68 23.74
C LEU A 100 -2.41 2.81 24.22
N LEU A 101 -3.63 2.92 23.68
CA LEU A 101 -4.60 3.92 24.12
C LEU A 101 -5.41 3.44 25.34
N HIS A 102 -5.64 2.13 25.48
CA HIS A 102 -6.36 1.58 26.64
C HIS A 102 -5.51 1.49 27.92
N SER A 103 -4.18 1.52 27.83
CA SER A 103 -3.28 1.52 29.00
C SER A 103 -2.99 2.91 29.58
N ARG A 104 -3.47 3.99 28.95
CA ARG A 104 -3.32 5.38 29.44
C ARG A 104 -4.55 5.92 30.19
N GLY A 105 -5.60 5.11 30.35
CA GLY A 105 -6.86 5.51 31.01
C GLY A 105 -7.02 5.11 32.48
N GLY A 106 -5.99 4.56 33.14
CA GLY A 106 -6.11 4.00 34.48
C GLY A 106 -4.95 4.37 35.40
N ALA A 107 -4.85 5.64 35.77
CA ALA A 107 -4.10 6.08 36.95
C ALA A 107 -4.76 7.34 37.51
N ALA A 108 -5.77 7.11 38.35
CA ALA A 108 -6.28 8.05 39.35
C ALA A 108 -6.53 7.27 40.64
#